data_AF-A0A7L0AF72-F1
#
_entry.id   AF-A0A7L0AF72-F1
#
_cell.length_a   1.000
_cell.length_b   1.000
_cell.length_c   1.000
_cell.angle_alpha   90.00
_cell.angle_beta   90.00
_cell.angle_gamma   90.00
#
_symmetry.space_group_name_H-M   'P 1'
#
loop_
_entity.id
_entity.type
_entity.pdbx_description
1 polymer ?
#
loop_
_entity_poly.entity_id
_entity_poly.type
_entity_poly.pdbx_seq_one_letter_code
_entity_poly.pdbx_strand_id
1 'polypeptide(L)'
;VCSATGKPAPKITWLDERDLDESPEIHHVQNANGTVTVANRLTFSANHLRALACFVDHPQGRKMKAVYLEKGREGVQKTIIIMVVLIAVVFLAILIHCIMRLINRKRKKLKRRSAPRTPAKKKGLHQDLSEKAMSLHVPKDQHVVYQNE
;
A
#
# COMPACT_ATOMS: atom_id res chain seq x y z
N VAL A 1 18.65 -34.29 13.03
CA VAL A 1 19.19 -35.67 13.04
C VAL A 1 18.48 -36.47 11.96
N CYS A 2 19.22 -37.28 11.20
CA CYS A 2 18.67 -38.25 10.25
C CYS A 2 19.23 -39.63 10.56
N SER A 3 18.38 -40.67 10.56
CA SER A 3 18.77 -42.03 10.94
C SER A 3 18.18 -43.05 9.98
N ALA A 4 18.95 -44.09 9.68
CA ALA A 4 18.52 -45.21 8.85
C ALA A 4 19.18 -46.51 9.36
N THR A 5 18.43 -47.61 9.29
CA THR A 5 18.90 -48.94 9.64
C THR A 5 18.89 -49.82 8.40
N GLY A 6 19.98 -50.55 8.16
CA GLY A 6 20.10 -51.40 6.98
C GLY A 6 21.20 -52.44 7.09
N LYS A 7 21.20 -53.37 6.12
CA LYS A 7 22.28 -54.32 5.88
C LYS A 7 22.49 -54.41 4.36
N PRO A 8 23.63 -53.93 3.82
CA PRO A 8 24.78 -53.34 4.51
C PRO A 8 24.46 -51.97 5.18
N ALA A 9 25.41 -51.40 5.91
CA ALA A 9 25.22 -50.11 6.56
C ALA A 9 24.81 -49.03 5.53
N PRO A 10 23.70 -48.29 5.74
CA PRO A 10 23.29 -47.23 4.83
C PRO A 10 24.23 -46.03 4.90
N LYS A 11 24.41 -45.33 3.78
CA LYS A 11 25.16 -44.08 3.73
C LYS A 11 24.20 -42.91 3.87
N ILE A 12 24.45 -42.02 4.83
CA ILE A 12 23.60 -40.85 5.10
C ILE A 12 24.40 -39.58 4.85
N THR A 13 23.87 -38.70 4.00
CA THR A 13 24.47 -37.39 3.70
C THR A 13 23.44 -36.27 3.84
N TRP A 14 23.90 -35.12 4.32
CA TRP A 14 23.12 -33.89 4.28
C TRP A 14 23.39 -33.16 2.97
N LEU A 15 22.32 -32.74 2.31
CA LEU A 15 22.35 -31.84 1.16
C LEU A 15 21.86 -30.47 1.66
N ASP A 16 22.69 -29.45 1.50
CA ASP A 16 22.38 -28.04 1.80
C ASP A 16 22.51 -27.25 0.50
N GLU A 17 21.73 -26.19 0.35
CA GLU A 17 21.85 -25.25 -0.78
C GLU A 17 23.07 -24.34 -0.63
N ARG A 18 23.53 -24.13 0.60
CA ARG A 18 24.76 -23.39 0.91
C ARG A 18 25.69 -24.33 1.65
N ASP A 19 26.94 -24.43 1.23
CA ASP A 19 27.92 -25.34 1.81
C ASP A 19 27.85 -25.38 3.34
N LEU A 20 28.00 -26.59 3.90
CA LEU A 20 27.86 -26.82 5.34
C LEU A 20 29.03 -26.16 6.08
N ASP A 21 28.73 -25.17 6.93
CA ASP A 21 29.73 -24.48 7.76
C ASP A 21 30.39 -25.43 8.78
N GLU A 22 29.64 -26.44 9.24
CA GLU A 22 30.07 -27.42 10.23
C GLU A 22 29.92 -28.84 9.68
N SER A 23 30.93 -29.68 9.94
CA SER A 23 30.91 -31.06 9.49
C SER A 23 29.90 -31.88 10.30
N PRO A 24 29.06 -32.71 9.65
CA PRO A 24 28.12 -33.56 10.36
C PRO A 24 28.80 -34.63 11.23
N GLU A 25 28.20 -34.93 12.37
CA GLU A 25 28.62 -36.00 13.27
C GLU A 25 27.88 -37.30 12.94
N ILE A 26 28.64 -38.38 12.68
CA ILE A 26 28.08 -39.67 12.25
C ILE A 26 28.35 -40.73 13.33
N HIS A 27 27.28 -41.41 13.74
CA HIS A 27 27.35 -42.55 14.65
C HIS A 27 26.86 -43.82 13.97
N HIS A 28 27.51 -44.93 14.34
CA HIS A 28 27.17 -46.27 13.88
C HIS A 28 26.84 -47.14 15.09
N VAL A 29 25.71 -47.83 15.04
CA VAL A 29 25.29 -48.78 16.06
C VAL A 29 25.03 -50.14 15.41
N GLN A 30 25.73 -51.16 15.89
CA GLN A 30 25.51 -52.55 15.49
C GLN A 30 24.31 -53.10 16.26
N ASN A 31 23.32 -53.63 15.57
CA ASN A 31 22.14 -54.23 16.18
C ASN A 31 22.32 -55.75 16.36
N ALA A 32 21.65 -56.33 17.36
CA ALA A 32 21.71 -57.78 17.64
C ALA A 32 21.26 -58.66 16.45
N ASN A 33 20.38 -58.14 15.59
CA ASN A 33 19.93 -58.81 14.36
C ASN A 33 20.94 -58.72 13.19
N GLY A 34 22.13 -58.17 13.43
CA GLY A 34 23.19 -58.02 12.43
C GLY A 34 22.99 -56.89 11.41
N THR A 35 21.98 -56.02 11.60
CA THR A 35 21.85 -54.76 10.86
C THR A 35 22.68 -53.66 11.50
N VAL A 36 22.94 -52.59 10.76
CA VAL A 36 23.63 -51.40 11.25
C VAL A 36 22.69 -50.21 11.18
N THR A 37 22.54 -49.50 12.29
CA THR A 37 21.87 -48.20 12.35
C THR A 37 22.93 -47.11 12.21
N VAL A 38 22.76 -46.22 11.23
CA VAL A 38 23.59 -45.04 11.04
C VAL A 38 22.76 -43.82 11.39
N ALA A 39 23.30 -42.95 12.25
CA ALA A 39 22.69 -41.68 12.63
C ALA A 39 23.64 -40.54 12.28
N ASN A 40 23.17 -39.62 11.44
CA ASN A 40 23.91 -38.43 11.05
C ASN A 40 23.27 -37.18 11.67
N ARG A 41 24.02 -36.49 12.51
CA ARG A 41 23.61 -35.28 13.23
C ARG A 41 24.35 -34.07 12.66
N LEU A 42 23.57 -33.12 12.13
CA LEU A 42 24.07 -31.82 11.69
C LEU A 42 23.54 -30.75 12.65
N THR A 43 24.46 -29.95 13.18
CA THR A 43 24.19 -28.72 13.93
C THR A 43 24.46 -27.53 13.03
N PHE A 44 23.62 -26.51 13.11
CA PHE A 44 23.78 -25.30 12.31
C PHE A 44 23.02 -24.14 12.95
N SER A 45 23.39 -22.91 12.59
CA SER A 45 22.73 -21.71 13.10
C SER A 45 21.31 -21.56 12.56
N ALA A 46 20.35 -21.35 13.47
CA ALA A 46 18.95 -21.07 13.13
C ALA A 46 18.73 -19.67 12.53
N ASN A 47 19.77 -18.84 12.42
CA ASN A 47 19.67 -17.46 11.92
C ASN A 47 19.31 -17.39 10.43
N HIS A 48 19.57 -18.46 9.67
CA HIS A 48 19.29 -18.49 8.24
C HIS A 48 18.25 -19.57 7.93
N LEU A 49 17.28 -19.22 7.08
CA LEU A 49 16.46 -20.22 6.38
C LEU A 49 17.39 -21.18 5.66
N ARG A 50 17.39 -22.44 6.08
CA ARG A 50 18.10 -23.51 5.39
C ARG A 50 17.08 -24.55 4.93
N ALA A 51 17.08 -24.80 3.62
CA ALA A 51 16.47 -25.97 3.04
C ALA A 51 17.51 -27.07 3.10
N LEU A 52 17.39 -27.97 4.07
CA LEU A 52 18.25 -29.13 4.17
C LEU A 52 17.50 -30.34 3.67
N ALA A 53 18.21 -31.29 3.11
CA ALA A 53 17.65 -32.60 2.83
C ALA A 53 18.57 -33.68 3.35
N CYS A 54 17.99 -34.66 4.03
CA CYS A 54 18.69 -35.89 4.33
C CYS A 54 18.55 -36.83 3.14
N PHE A 55 19.67 -37.28 2.61
CA PHE A 55 19.74 -38.30 1.59
C PHE A 55 20.31 -39.59 2.19
N VAL A 56 19.60 -40.70 1.96
CA VAL A 56 19.96 -42.04 2.40
C VAL A 56 20.18 -42.89 1.16
N ASP A 57 21.40 -43.41 1.02
CA ASP A 57 21.81 -44.29 -0.05
C ASP A 57 22.03 -45.71 0.49
N HIS A 58 21.37 -46.67 -0.16
CA HIS A 58 21.40 -48.08 0.22
C HIS A 58 21.13 -48.96 -1.02
N PRO A 59 21.73 -50.16 -1.14
CA PRO A 59 21.55 -51.02 -2.31
C PRO A 59 20.09 -51.40 -2.62
N GLN A 60 19.24 -51.49 -1.59
CA GLN A 60 17.81 -51.81 -1.76
C GLN A 60 16.95 -50.59 -2.15
N GLY A 61 17.53 -49.39 -2.20
CA GLY A 61 16.83 -48.19 -2.60
C GLY A 61 17.39 -46.93 -1.96
N ARG A 62 17.16 -45.82 -2.66
CA ARG A 62 17.54 -44.47 -2.23
C ARG A 62 16.31 -43.75 -1.67
N LYS A 63 16.49 -42.99 -0.58
CA LYS A 63 15.43 -42.17 0.01
C LYS A 63 15.95 -40.77 0.31
N MET A 64 15.10 -39.77 0.11
CA MET A 64 15.42 -38.38 0.41
C MET A 64 14.26 -37.76 1.20
N LYS A 65 14.58 -36.98 2.22
CA LYS A 65 13.59 -36.23 3.00
C LYS A 65 14.06 -34.80 3.22
N ALA A 66 13.27 -33.85 2.76
CA ALA A 66 13.50 -32.44 3.03
C ALA A 66 13.18 -32.09 4.49
N VAL A 67 13.99 -31.21 5.05
CA VAL A 67 13.91 -30.62 6.38
C VAL A 67 13.98 -29.11 6.17
N TYR A 68 12.82 -28.47 6.16
CA TYR A 68 12.74 -27.02 6.10
C TYR A 68 12.72 -26.47 7.52
N LEU A 69 13.64 -25.59 7.85
CA LEU A 69 13.45 -24.70 8.98
C LEU A 69 12.75 -23.45 8.50
N GLU A 70 11.53 -23.25 9.01
CA GLU A 70 10.85 -21.97 8.85
C GLU A 70 11.65 -20.85 9.54
N LYS A 71 11.64 -19.68 8.90
CA LYS A 71 12.30 -18.48 9.43
C LYS A 71 11.55 -18.05 10.68
N GLY A 72 12.07 -18.39 11.84
CA GLY A 72 11.64 -17.75 13.07
C GLY A 72 11.89 -16.24 12.97
N ARG A 73 10.80 -15.46 12.85
CA ARG A 73 10.73 -14.00 13.11
C ARG A 73 11.39 -13.02 12.13
N GLU A 74 12.56 -13.28 11.56
CA GLU A 74 13.23 -12.24 10.75
C GLU A 74 12.53 -11.93 9.41
N GLY A 75 11.94 -12.93 8.76
CA GLY A 75 11.19 -12.73 7.50
C GLY A 75 9.92 -11.94 7.77
N VAL A 76 9.24 -12.28 8.86
CA VAL A 76 8.04 -11.60 9.34
C VAL A 76 8.37 -10.15 9.72
N GLN A 77 9.47 -9.89 10.42
CA GLN A 77 9.89 -8.52 10.77
C GLN A 77 10.19 -7.66 9.54
N LYS A 78 10.93 -8.20 8.55
CA LYS A 78 11.19 -7.48 7.29
C LYS A 78 9.89 -7.19 6.53
N THR A 79 8.99 -8.15 6.45
CA THR A 79 7.67 -7.97 5.84
C THR A 79 6.84 -6.93 6.60
N ILE A 80 6.82 -6.96 7.93
CA ILE A 80 6.12 -5.96 8.75
C ILE A 80 6.68 -4.56 8.50
N ILE A 81 8.01 -4.40 8.51
CA ILE A 81 8.66 -3.10 8.26
C ILE A 81 8.29 -2.57 6.87
N ILE A 82 8.40 -3.40 5.84
CA ILE A 82 8.03 -3.01 4.46
C ILE A 82 6.56 -2.61 4.39
N MET A 83 5.66 -3.37 5.01
CA MET A 83 4.24 -3.06 5.04
C MET A 83 3.92 -1.75 5.75
N VAL A 84 4.56 -1.47 6.90
CA VAL A 84 4.39 -0.22 7.64
C VAL A 84 4.86 0.97 6.80
N VAL A 85 6.01 0.85 6.14
CA VAL A 85 6.55 1.91 5.26
C VAL A 85 5.60 2.15 4.07
N LEU A 86 5.10 1.10 3.42
CA LEU A 86 4.15 1.22 2.32
C LEU A 86 2.86 1.92 2.74
N ILE A 87 2.29 1.55 3.89
CA ILE A 87 1.08 2.20 4.42
C ILE A 87 1.33 3.67 4.71
N ALA A 88 2.47 4.02 5.32
CA ALA A 88 2.83 5.41 5.61
C ALA A 88 2.94 6.25 4.32
N VAL A 89 3.61 5.72 3.28
CA VAL A 89 3.76 6.41 1.99
C VAL A 89 2.39 6.66 1.33
N VAL A 90 1.51 5.65 1.32
CA VAL A 90 0.16 5.78 0.76
C VAL A 90 -0.66 6.81 1.52
N PHE A 91 -0.60 6.79 2.86
CA PHE A 91 -1.28 7.79 3.69
C PHE A 91 -0.79 9.21 3.39
N LEU A 92 0.52 9.42 3.29
CA LEU A 92 1.09 10.73 2.95
C LEU A 92 0.65 11.20 1.56
N ALA A 93 0.65 10.31 0.57
CA ALA A 93 0.19 10.63 -0.78
C ALA A 93 -1.29 11.07 -0.80
N ILE A 94 -2.16 10.39 -0.05
CA ILE A 94 -3.57 10.75 0.10
C ILE A 94 -3.72 12.12 0.77
N LEU A 95 -2.98 12.36 1.86
CA LEU A 95 -3.02 13.65 2.57
C LEU A 95 -2.59 14.80 1.65
N ILE A 96 -1.49 14.63 0.91
CA ILE A 96 -1.01 15.61 -0.07
C ILE A 96 -2.07 15.84 -1.15
N HIS A 97 -2.67 14.77 -1.68
CA HIS A 97 -3.74 14.88 -2.68
C HIS A 97 -4.96 15.65 -2.17
N CYS A 98 -5.38 15.39 -0.93
CA CYS A 98 -6.47 16.10 -0.27
C CYS A 98 -6.15 17.59 -0.10
N ILE A 99 -4.96 17.93 0.40
CA ILE A 99 -4.51 19.32 0.57
C ILE A 99 -4.48 20.04 -0.78
N MET A 100 -3.90 19.42 -1.82
CA MET A 100 -3.88 19.98 -3.18
C MET A 100 -5.30 20.23 -3.72
N ARG A 101 -6.23 19.28 -3.54
CA ARG A 101 -7.63 19.47 -3.93
C ARG A 101 -8.29 20.63 -3.18
N LEU A 102 -8.04 20.77 -1.88
CA LEU A 102 -8.60 21.86 -1.08
C LEU A 102 -8.07 23.22 -1.54
N ILE A 103 -6.77 23.34 -1.79
CA ILE A 103 -6.14 24.55 -2.32
C ILE A 103 -6.73 24.89 -3.70
N ASN A 104 -6.85 23.91 -4.59
CA ASN A 104 -7.42 24.10 -5.92
C ASN A 104 -8.90 24.51 -5.86
N ARG A 105 -9.69 23.94 -4.94
CA ARG A 105 -11.08 24.37 -4.69
C ARG A 105 -11.13 25.82 -4.21
N LYS A 106 -10.28 26.21 -3.26
CA LYS A 106 -10.19 27.61 -2.77
C LYS A 106 -9.77 28.56 -3.89
N ARG A 107 -8.75 28.21 -4.69
CA ARG A 107 -8.30 29.00 -5.85
C ARG A 107 -9.41 29.16 -6.91
N LYS A 108 -10.17 28.10 -7.21
CA LYS A 108 -11.34 28.19 -8.12
C LYS A 108 -12.43 29.11 -7.56
N LYS A 109 -12.72 29.05 -6.24
CA LYS A 109 -13.68 29.97 -5.59
C LYS A 109 -13.20 31.43 -5.65
N LEU A 110 -11.91 31.69 -5.44
CA LEU A 110 -11.32 33.04 -5.56
C LEU A 110 -11.38 33.54 -7.00
N LYS A 111 -10.95 32.74 -7.99
CA LYS A 111 -11.06 33.10 -9.42
C LYS A 111 -12.50 33.38 -9.87
N ARG A 112 -13.49 32.65 -9.34
CA ARG A 112 -14.93 32.95 -9.58
C ARG A 112 -15.39 34.27 -8.96
N ARG A 113 -14.81 34.69 -7.83
CA ARG A 113 -15.10 36.00 -7.21
C ARG A 113 -14.33 37.15 -7.87
N SER A 114 -13.16 36.87 -8.48
CA SER A 114 -12.31 37.84 -9.16
C SER A 114 -12.63 38.04 -10.65
N ALA A 115 -13.64 37.36 -11.20
CA ALA A 115 -14.15 37.68 -12.53
C ALA A 115 -14.76 39.11 -12.48
N PRO A 116 -14.31 40.06 -13.33
CA PRO A 116 -14.83 41.42 -13.34
C PRO A 116 -16.35 41.43 -13.51
N ARG A 117 -17.07 42.03 -12.56
CA ARG A 117 -18.46 42.43 -12.79
C ARG A 117 -18.44 43.72 -13.61
N THR A 118 -18.67 43.63 -14.91
CA THR A 118 -19.20 44.74 -15.73
C THR A 118 -19.69 44.22 -17.09
N PRO A 119 -20.70 44.82 -17.74
CA PRO A 119 -22.07 45.00 -17.27
C PRO A 119 -23.07 44.42 -18.30
N ALA A 120 -23.96 43.50 -17.88
CA ALA A 120 -25.01 43.01 -18.76
C ALA A 120 -26.24 43.95 -18.72
N LYS A 121 -26.27 44.85 -19.72
CA LYS A 121 -27.47 45.08 -20.56
C LYS A 121 -28.68 45.76 -19.89
N LYS A 122 -28.63 47.09 -19.88
CA LYS A 122 -29.63 48.02 -20.49
C LYS A 122 -30.96 47.36 -20.93
N LYS A 123 -31.86 47.06 -19.99
CA LYS A 123 -33.32 46.93 -20.18
C LYS A 123 -34.00 47.22 -18.84
N GLY A 124 -34.43 48.47 -18.66
CA GLY A 124 -35.10 48.93 -17.43
C GLY A 124 -35.30 50.45 -17.42
N LEU A 125 -34.44 51.21 -18.11
CA LEU A 125 -34.52 52.68 -18.15
C LEU A 125 -35.54 53.24 -19.16
N HIS A 126 -36.13 52.40 -20.02
CA HIS A 126 -37.07 52.88 -21.06
C HIS A 126 -38.55 52.82 -20.64
N GLN A 127 -38.89 52.09 -19.57
CA GLN A 127 -40.27 52.08 -19.06
C GLN A 127 -40.55 53.31 -18.18
N ASP A 128 -39.57 53.77 -17.41
CA ASP A 128 -39.71 54.91 -16.49
C ASP A 128 -39.76 56.29 -17.20
N LEU A 129 -39.14 56.41 -18.38
CA LEU A 129 -39.20 57.62 -19.21
C LEU A 129 -40.50 57.73 -20.02
N SER A 130 -41.15 56.59 -20.35
CA SER A 130 -42.45 56.58 -21.03
C SER A 130 -43.59 56.96 -20.08
N GLU A 131 -43.50 56.55 -18.82
CA GLU A 131 -44.49 56.88 -17.79
C GLU A 131 -44.37 58.35 -17.36
N LYS A 132 -43.14 58.87 -17.28
CA LYS A 132 -42.87 60.29 -16.96
C LYS A 132 -43.17 61.26 -18.12
N ALA A 133 -43.21 60.79 -19.36
CA ALA A 133 -43.58 61.59 -20.53
C ALA A 133 -45.11 61.72 -20.75
N MET A 134 -45.91 60.83 -20.12
CA MET A 134 -47.37 60.85 -20.26
C MET A 134 -48.07 61.71 -19.18
N SER A 135 -47.35 62.11 -18.11
CA SER A 135 -47.92 62.87 -16.99
C SER A 135 -47.66 64.39 -17.03
N LEU A 136 -47.05 64.92 -18.09
CA LEU A 136 -46.75 66.35 -18.24
C LEU A 136 -47.49 66.96 -19.43
N HIS A 137 -48.83 66.94 -19.36
CA HIS A 137 -49.63 67.92 -20.07
C HIS A 137 -49.66 69.21 -19.23
N VAL A 138 -48.86 70.19 -19.65
CA VAL A 138 -48.88 71.57 -19.17
C VAL A 138 -50.12 72.28 -19.74
N PRO A 139 -50.86 73.04 -18.94
CA PRO A 139 -51.52 74.24 -19.44
C PRO A 139 -50.64 75.44 -19.13
N LYS A 140 -50.26 76.14 -20.20
CA LYS A 140 -49.60 77.43 -20.17
C LYS A 140 -50.69 78.51 -20.18
N ASP A 141 -50.32 79.61 -19.54
CA ASP A 141 -50.77 80.98 -19.75
C ASP A 141 -51.89 81.58 -18.88
N GLN A 142 -51.46 82.72 -18.34
CA GLN A 142 -52.12 83.77 -17.58
C GLN A 142 -53.34 84.35 -18.31
N HIS A 143 -54.34 84.83 -17.56
CA HIS A 143 -54.67 86.27 -17.45
C HIS A 143 -55.96 86.49 -16.62
N VAL A 144 -55.95 87.55 -15.80
CA VAL A 144 -57.02 88.59 -15.65
C VAL A 144 -58.21 88.38 -14.67
N VAL A 145 -58.13 89.17 -13.57
CA VAL A 145 -59.07 90.24 -13.11
C VAL A 145 -60.30 89.95 -12.20
N TYR A 146 -60.30 90.73 -11.11
CA TYR A 146 -61.35 91.35 -10.25
C TYR A 146 -62.34 90.57 -9.34
N GLN A 147 -62.19 90.88 -8.04
CA GLN A 147 -63.13 91.46 -7.04
C GLN A 147 -64.53 90.88 -6.68
N ASN A 148 -64.83 91.18 -5.39
CA ASN A 148 -66.10 91.18 -4.62
C ASN A 148 -66.35 89.87 -3.84
N GLU A 149 -66.61 89.86 -2.53
CA GLU A 149 -67.27 90.84 -1.63
C GLU A 149 -66.45 91.15 -0.35
#